data_AF-A0A6C0BWQ7-F1
#
_entry.id   AF-A0A6C0BWQ7-F1
#
_cell.length_a   1.000
_cell.length_b   1.000
_cell.length_c   1.000
_cell.angle_alpha   90.00
_cell.angle_beta   90.00
_cell.angle_gamma   90.00
#
_symmetry.space_group_name_H-M   'P 1'
#
loop_
_entity.id
_entity.type
_entity.pdbx_description
1 polymer ?
#
loop_
_entity_poly.entity_id
_entity_poly.type
_entity_poly.pdbx_seq_one_letter_code
_entity_poly.pdbx_strand_id
1 'polypeptide(L)'
;MTQQVWYEDIISKLNTNISIPYVFEKDLAQHNISGIPHKIQYDTVIFEVLLGNPIYMTDGTQIGTIIIYPIYELEKKHGENRKIGVYEIVPEDLPKVYEDVRDNNPNINMLGRPYFYNFILGENNLQMNRINPVIREQELKYGRGFDWNKKQKIKIGNYDINAFLNEEERLKARENDTLEKDNDLRDQAQEAQKKHNIQEQKKKDLLAADKLRQQDKLDTRRRAKTHRKMETHRGSEKPEMSGMASIMDTFNKRVLNKTKKNKYIFDESHNWLQKYMKNINYEIIEHEDVTMFGALSQLLDESSEDIREKLSNFVTADDFVKQRTMHMKLTENIKKLHNAGKPSEKDLQKLNNAIIDYEYLFNINTFDKFKDAIKVVKGNLLLLTVIERMYDNKYKVVVLKNNNRNNREREAKFEKIVLCNNTTIDPLTKNASKNMQYGMLSFDNGKYNSIKYDNKGLLLYNDVPSAIQKRLIDNCINV
;
A
#
# COMPACT_ATOMS: atom_id res chain seq x y z
N MET A 1 46.68 37.15 -9.61
CA MET A 1 46.57 35.67 -9.61
C MET A 1 45.14 35.33 -9.27
N THR A 2 44.37 34.78 -10.21
CA THR A 2 42.99 34.35 -9.95
C THR A 2 43.03 33.14 -9.01
N GLN A 3 42.53 33.28 -7.78
CA GLN A 3 42.39 32.16 -6.86
C GLN A 3 41.51 31.11 -7.53
N GLN A 4 42.02 29.89 -7.61
CA GLN A 4 41.31 28.75 -8.15
C GLN A 4 40.16 28.42 -7.18
N VAL A 5 38.91 28.67 -7.60
CA VAL A 5 37.72 28.35 -6.80
C VAL A 5 37.58 26.82 -6.79
N TRP A 6 37.71 26.23 -5.61
CA TRP A 6 37.52 24.79 -5.40
C TRP A 6 36.02 24.54 -5.21
N TYR A 7 35.40 23.82 -6.15
CA TYR A 7 34.07 23.26 -5.95
C TYR A 7 34.27 21.91 -5.25
N GLU A 8 33.93 21.82 -3.97
CA GLU A 8 33.82 20.54 -3.27
C GLU A 8 32.36 20.25 -3.00
N ASP A 9 31.88 19.12 -3.51
CA ASP A 9 30.54 18.61 -3.25
C ASP A 9 30.60 17.54 -2.16
N ILE A 10 29.67 17.63 -1.21
CA ILE A 10 29.47 16.62 -0.17
C ILE A 10 28.26 15.77 -0.53
N ILE A 11 28.39 14.45 -0.52
CA ILE A 11 27.21 13.58 -0.67
C ILE A 11 26.52 13.42 0.66
N SER A 12 25.20 13.60 0.64
CA SER A 12 24.39 13.42 1.84
C SER A 12 24.53 12.01 2.40
N LYS A 13 24.67 11.94 3.73
CA LYS A 13 24.68 10.67 4.47
C LYS A 13 23.28 10.07 4.57
N LEU A 14 22.26 10.92 4.63
CA LEU A 14 20.86 10.50 4.72
C LEU A 14 20.30 10.08 3.36
N ASN A 15 20.72 10.73 2.27
CA ASN A 15 20.32 10.37 0.92
C ASN A 15 21.49 10.48 -0.07
N THR A 16 22.06 9.34 -0.47
CA THR A 16 23.21 9.29 -1.38
C THR A 16 22.96 9.82 -2.79
N ASN A 17 21.70 10.09 -3.15
CA ASN A 17 21.34 10.71 -4.43
C ASN A 17 21.48 12.25 -4.41
N ILE A 18 21.57 12.84 -3.21
CA ILE A 18 21.67 14.29 -3.02
C ILE A 18 23.13 14.69 -2.85
N SER A 19 23.57 15.63 -3.70
CA SER A 19 24.87 16.29 -3.57
C SER A 19 24.67 17.69 -2.98
N ILE A 20 25.47 18.03 -1.99
CA ILE A 20 25.42 19.30 -1.26
C ILE A 20 26.59 20.15 -1.73
N PRO A 21 26.34 21.13 -2.63
CA PRO A 21 27.42 21.88 -3.23
C PRO A 21 28.04 22.88 -2.26
N TYR A 22 29.34 23.11 -2.42
CA TYR A 22 30.02 24.28 -1.92
C TYR A 22 29.84 25.45 -2.89
N VAL A 23 29.17 26.52 -2.46
CA VAL A 23 28.93 27.70 -3.31
C VAL A 23 29.56 28.93 -2.65
N PHE A 24 30.80 29.23 -3.03
CA PHE A 24 31.60 30.31 -2.42
C PHE A 24 30.97 31.71 -2.63
N GLU A 25 30.54 32.03 -3.86
CA GLU A 25 30.21 33.42 -4.25
C GLU A 25 28.74 33.84 -4.01
N LYS A 26 27.83 32.91 -3.67
CA LYS A 26 26.40 33.23 -3.49
C LYS A 26 25.89 33.19 -2.04
N ASP A 27 26.58 32.49 -1.15
CA ASP A 27 26.14 32.34 0.25
C ASP A 27 26.37 33.62 1.09
N LEU A 28 27.35 34.46 0.71
CA LEU A 28 27.68 35.69 1.45
C LEU A 28 26.75 36.87 1.16
N ALA A 29 26.13 36.93 -0.03
CA ALA A 29 25.22 38.00 -0.41
C ALA A 29 23.77 37.75 0.05
N GLN A 30 23.42 36.52 0.46
CA GLN A 30 22.08 36.18 0.89
C GLN A 30 21.95 36.28 2.41
N HIS A 31 21.27 37.37 2.82
CA HIS A 31 20.91 37.76 4.18
C HIS A 31 20.14 36.71 4.99
N ASN A 32 20.79 35.65 5.47
CA ASN A 32 20.13 34.63 6.31
C ASN A 32 21.10 33.88 7.25
N ILE A 33 22.17 34.54 7.71
CA ILE A 33 22.97 34.07 8.84
C ILE A 33 22.44 34.80 10.09
N SER A 34 21.32 34.34 10.64
CA SER A 34 20.88 34.72 11.99
C SER A 34 21.26 33.56 12.90
N GLY A 35 22.32 33.72 13.69
CA GLY A 35 22.81 32.63 14.51
C GLY A 35 23.43 33.11 15.80
N ILE A 36 23.04 32.47 16.89
CA ILE A 36 23.80 32.47 18.13
C ILE A 36 25.13 31.74 17.82
N PRO A 37 26.29 32.26 18.25
CA PRO A 37 27.55 31.55 18.08
C PRO A 37 27.52 30.20 18.80
N HIS A 38 28.02 29.16 18.15
CA HIS A 38 28.10 27.83 18.72
C HIS A 38 29.53 27.29 18.68
N LYS A 39 29.86 26.46 19.67
CA LYS A 39 31.12 25.71 19.69
C LYS A 39 30.83 24.26 19.33
N ILE A 40 31.41 23.79 18.24
CA ILE A 40 31.31 22.41 17.78
C ILE A 40 32.66 21.74 17.98
N GLN A 41 32.70 20.66 18.75
CA GLN A 41 33.89 19.81 18.82
C GLN A 41 33.81 18.75 17.72
N TYR A 42 34.87 18.65 16.92
CA TYR A 42 35.05 17.58 15.94
C TYR A 42 36.44 16.98 16.09
N ASP A 43 36.47 15.75 16.59
CA ASP A 43 37.70 15.09 17.02
C ASP A 43 38.42 15.93 18.09
N THR A 44 39.66 16.36 17.83
CA THR A 44 40.47 17.19 18.74
C THR A 44 40.32 18.69 18.49
N VAL A 45 39.54 19.12 17.50
CA VAL A 45 39.43 20.52 17.07
C VAL A 45 38.08 21.10 17.49
N ILE A 46 38.11 22.34 17.98
CA ILE A 46 36.89 23.09 18.35
C ILE A 46 36.69 24.18 17.30
N PHE A 47 35.52 24.17 16.67
CA PHE A 47 35.10 25.17 15.70
C PHE A 47 34.10 26.12 16.36
N GLU A 48 34.36 27.43 16.26
CA GLU A 48 33.37 28.45 16.57
C GLU A 48 32.60 28.80 15.29
N VAL A 49 31.29 28.56 15.31
CA VAL A 49 30.48 28.58 14.09
C VAL A 49 29.17 29.34 14.24
N LEU A 50 28.60 29.68 13.10
CA LEU A 50 27.21 30.10 12.94
C LEU A 50 26.48 29.06 12.11
N LEU A 51 25.21 28.81 12.45
CA LEU A 51 24.32 28.03 11.59
C LEU A 51 23.56 28.97 10.66
N GLY A 52 23.48 28.58 9.39
CA GLY A 52 22.60 29.21 8.41
C GLY A 52 21.17 28.68 8.51
N ASN A 53 20.26 29.38 7.85
CA ASN A 53 18.89 28.91 7.69
C ASN A 53 18.83 27.53 6.99
N PRO A 54 17.87 26.69 7.38
CA PRO A 54 17.74 25.36 6.81
C PRO A 54 17.35 25.39 5.33
N ILE A 55 17.99 24.53 4.55
CA ILE A 55 17.76 24.34 3.11
C ILE A 55 17.15 22.95 2.89
N TYR A 56 16.11 22.88 2.07
CA TYR A 56 15.41 21.63 1.81
C TYR A 56 15.84 21.10 0.46
N MET A 57 16.28 19.85 0.46
CA MET A 57 16.65 19.14 -0.76
C MET A 57 15.82 17.87 -0.84
N THR A 58 15.18 17.66 -1.98
CA THR A 58 14.36 16.47 -2.25
C THR A 58 14.71 15.88 -3.60
N ASP A 59 14.86 14.55 -3.65
CA ASP A 59 15.04 13.79 -4.89
C ASP A 59 13.73 13.49 -5.63
N GLY A 60 12.61 14.06 -5.18
CA GLY A 60 11.29 13.81 -5.73
C GLY A 60 10.57 12.61 -5.10
N THR A 61 11.21 11.90 -4.17
CA THR A 61 10.55 10.91 -3.31
C THR A 61 10.21 11.53 -1.95
N GLN A 62 9.10 11.10 -1.33
CA GLN A 62 8.73 11.60 0.01
C GLN A 62 9.77 11.21 1.08
N ILE A 63 10.41 10.04 0.93
CA ILE A 63 11.45 9.52 1.82
C ILE A 63 12.80 10.23 1.59
N GLY A 64 13.02 10.78 0.40
CA GLY A 64 14.29 11.39 0.02
C GLY A 64 14.44 12.86 0.35
N THR A 65 13.57 13.45 1.18
CA THR A 65 13.69 14.85 1.59
C THR A 65 14.63 14.97 2.79
N ILE A 66 15.67 15.79 2.65
CA ILE A 66 16.62 16.11 3.71
C ILE A 66 16.61 17.61 3.99
N ILE A 67 16.86 17.96 5.24
CA ILE A 67 17.01 19.34 5.70
C ILE A 67 18.49 19.55 6.02
N ILE A 68 19.05 20.61 5.46
CA ILE A 68 20.46 20.93 5.56
C ILE A 68 20.62 22.23 6.32
N TYR A 69 21.42 22.23 7.38
CA TYR A 69 21.86 23.46 8.05
C TYR A 69 23.29 23.77 7.63
N PRO A 70 23.52 24.82 6.82
CA PRO A 70 24.86 25.29 6.52
C PRO A 70 25.61 25.69 7.80
N ILE A 71 26.87 25.29 7.91
CA ILE A 71 27.76 25.68 9.01
C ILE A 71 28.76 26.70 8.47
N TYR A 72 28.85 27.86 9.11
CA TYR A 72 29.77 28.94 8.76
C TYR A 72 30.79 29.15 9.88
N GLU A 73 32.04 29.40 9.51
CA GLU A 73 33.12 29.77 10.45
C GLU A 73 32.90 31.20 10.99
N LEU A 74 32.97 31.37 12.32
CA LEU A 74 32.78 32.67 12.98
C LEU A 74 34.02 33.57 12.86
N GLU A 75 35.22 32.99 12.93
CA GLU A 75 36.47 33.73 12.85
C GLU A 75 37.02 33.77 11.43
N LYS A 76 36.98 34.98 10.85
CA LYS A 76 37.27 35.24 9.46
C LYS A 76 38.77 35.08 9.14
N LYS A 77 39.14 34.14 8.27
CA LYS A 77 40.31 34.33 7.40
C LYS A 77 39.90 35.27 6.27
N HIS A 78 40.42 36.50 6.25
CA HIS A 78 40.18 37.51 5.20
C HIS A 78 38.84 38.27 5.18
N GLY A 79 38.13 38.35 6.31
CA GLY A 79 37.00 39.30 6.44
C GLY A 79 35.62 38.74 6.09
N GLU A 80 35.51 37.50 5.60
CA GLU A 80 34.24 36.89 5.14
C GLU A 80 33.93 35.59 5.89
N ASN A 81 32.64 35.36 6.20
CA ASN A 81 32.19 34.13 6.83
C ASN A 81 32.20 33.01 5.80
N ARG A 82 33.05 32.02 6.00
CA ARG A 82 33.21 30.90 5.08
C ARG A 82 32.27 29.75 5.48
N LYS A 83 31.50 29.19 4.53
CA LYS A 83 30.80 27.93 4.77
C LYS A 83 31.83 26.81 4.94
N ILE A 84 31.76 26.04 6.01
CA ILE A 84 32.76 25.00 6.34
C ILE A 84 32.17 23.60 6.36
N GLY A 85 30.86 23.48 6.44
CA GLY A 85 30.18 22.19 6.42
C GLY A 85 28.67 22.32 6.47
N VAL A 86 28.03 21.22 6.81
CA VAL A 86 26.58 21.11 6.97
C VAL A 86 26.19 20.16 8.10
N TYR A 87 25.03 20.38 8.70
CA TYR A 87 24.26 19.30 9.35
C TYR A 87 23.18 18.81 8.40
N GLU A 88 22.82 17.53 8.56
CA GLU A 88 21.73 16.89 7.82
C GLU A 88 20.74 16.30 8.83
N ILE A 89 19.46 16.60 8.67
CA ILE A 89 18.40 15.95 9.43
C ILE A 89 17.24 15.55 8.51
N VAL A 90 16.45 14.58 8.96
CA VAL A 90 15.16 14.25 8.32
C VAL A 90 14.05 15.12 8.91
N PRO A 91 12.99 15.44 8.14
CA PRO A 91 11.88 16.27 8.62
C PRO A 91 11.24 15.80 9.93
N GLU A 92 11.21 14.49 10.17
CA GLU A 92 10.61 13.88 11.36
C GLU A 92 11.38 14.18 12.65
N ASP A 93 12.66 14.54 12.55
CA ASP A 93 13.49 14.90 13.70
C ASP A 93 13.45 16.40 14.02
N LEU A 94 12.85 17.22 13.16
CA LEU A 94 12.74 18.67 13.35
C LEU A 94 12.15 19.05 14.73
N PRO A 95 11.06 18.42 15.23
CA PRO A 95 10.51 18.74 16.55
C PRO A 95 11.43 18.40 17.73
N LYS A 96 12.43 17.54 17.53
CA LYS A 96 13.41 17.19 18.58
C LYS A 96 14.59 18.15 18.61
N VAL A 97 14.87 18.76 17.46
CA VAL A 97 16.00 19.67 17.27
C VAL A 97 15.67 21.06 17.81
N TYR A 98 14.42 21.49 17.77
CA TYR A 98 14.02 22.81 18.26
C TYR A 98 13.33 22.71 19.63
N GLU A 99 13.78 23.54 20.58
CA GLU A 99 13.06 23.79 21.83
C GLU A 99 11.91 24.78 21.60
N ASP A 100 12.23 25.91 20.95
CA ASP A 100 11.25 26.81 20.33
C ASP A 100 11.67 27.07 18.88
N VAL A 101 10.77 26.69 17.99
CA VAL A 101 10.95 26.75 16.55
C VAL A 101 10.84 28.19 16.03
N ARG A 102 10.16 29.08 16.78
CA ARG A 102 9.97 30.50 16.41
C ARG A 102 11.29 31.27 16.41
N ASP A 103 12.22 30.86 17.26
CA ASP A 103 13.52 31.52 17.42
C ASP A 103 14.55 31.04 16.39
N ASN A 104 14.19 30.07 15.53
CA ASN A 104 15.06 29.44 14.55
C ASN A 104 16.44 29.04 15.14
N ASN A 105 16.45 28.60 16.39
CA ASN A 105 17.65 28.24 17.13
C ASN A 105 17.69 26.73 17.39
N PRO A 106 18.23 25.93 16.46
CA PRO A 106 18.29 24.48 16.63
C PRO A 106 19.28 24.09 17.73
N ASN A 107 18.91 23.12 18.56
CA ASN A 107 19.79 22.49 19.53
C ASN A 107 20.83 21.64 18.81
N ILE A 108 22.05 22.17 18.71
CA ILE A 108 23.16 21.54 17.97
C ILE A 108 23.50 20.14 18.48
N ASN A 109 23.32 19.87 19.77
CA ASN A 109 23.61 18.55 20.32
C ASN A 109 22.65 17.47 19.77
N MET A 110 21.48 17.89 19.27
CA MET A 110 20.47 17.02 18.65
C MET A 110 20.63 16.91 17.12
N LEU A 111 21.39 17.81 16.47
CA LEU A 111 21.65 17.77 15.03
C LEU A 111 22.62 16.64 14.62
N GLY A 112 23.21 15.93 15.58
CA GLY A 112 24.14 14.82 15.34
C GLY A 112 25.56 15.30 15.01
N ARG A 113 26.27 14.55 14.15
CA ARG A 113 27.67 14.86 13.79
C ARG A 113 27.71 15.74 12.53
N PRO A 114 28.37 16.91 12.55
CA PRO A 114 28.49 17.77 11.38
C PRO A 114 29.28 17.09 10.27
N TYR A 115 29.11 17.58 9.06
CA TYR A 115 29.83 17.11 7.89
C TYR A 115 30.57 18.29 7.25
N PHE A 116 31.88 18.35 7.51
CA PHE A 116 32.77 19.40 7.00
C PHE A 116 33.28 19.08 5.61
N TYR A 117 33.55 20.11 4.80
CA TYR A 117 34.20 19.95 3.50
C TYR A 117 35.64 19.45 3.68
N ASN A 118 36.20 18.76 2.68
CA ASN A 118 37.51 18.14 2.78
C ASN A 118 38.62 19.18 2.92
N PHE A 119 38.51 20.34 2.27
CA PHE A 119 39.48 21.41 2.46
C PHE A 119 39.57 21.88 3.93
N ILE A 120 38.45 21.93 4.65
CA ILE A 120 38.42 22.27 6.09
C ILE A 120 39.07 21.17 6.92
N LEU A 121 38.77 19.90 6.61
CA LEU A 121 39.39 18.77 7.30
C LEU A 121 40.91 18.77 7.07
N GLY A 122 41.37 19.07 5.86
CA GLY A 122 42.78 19.20 5.51
C GLY A 122 43.51 20.33 6.23
N GLU A 123 42.92 21.53 6.25
CA GLU A 123 43.48 22.69 6.98
C GLU A 123 43.73 22.41 8.46
N ASN A 124 42.95 21.49 9.05
CA ASN A 124 42.97 21.16 10.46
C ASN A 124 43.61 19.79 10.78
N ASN A 125 44.28 19.15 9.81
CA ASN A 125 44.88 17.81 9.95
C ASN A 125 43.90 16.73 10.42
N LEU A 126 42.63 16.84 10.02
CA LEU A 126 41.58 15.87 10.34
C LEU A 126 41.44 14.82 9.23
N GLN A 127 40.82 13.68 9.57
CA GLN A 127 40.55 12.62 8.61
C GLN A 127 39.58 13.10 7.52
N MET A 128 40.03 13.07 6.26
CA MET A 128 39.22 13.43 5.10
C MET A 128 38.00 12.52 4.92
N ASN A 129 36.90 13.10 4.44
CA ASN A 129 35.73 12.33 4.05
C ASN A 129 36.02 11.53 2.77
N ARG A 130 35.36 10.38 2.63
CA ARG A 130 35.43 9.59 1.39
C ARG A 130 34.78 10.38 0.26
N ILE A 131 35.57 10.74 -0.75
CA ILE A 131 35.07 11.28 -2.01
C ILE A 131 34.38 10.14 -2.75
N ASN A 132 33.17 10.37 -3.26
CA ASN A 132 32.51 9.36 -4.08
C ASN A 132 33.23 9.22 -5.43
N PRO A 133 33.72 8.01 -5.76
CA PRO A 133 34.44 7.79 -7.01
C PRO A 133 33.59 8.12 -8.24
N VAL A 134 32.26 7.95 -8.17
CA VAL A 134 31.33 8.27 -9.26
C VAL A 134 31.32 9.76 -9.57
N ILE A 135 31.34 10.62 -8.54
CA ILE A 135 31.41 12.08 -8.74
C ILE A 135 32.76 12.43 -9.36
N ARG A 136 33.86 11.86 -8.84
CA ARG A 136 35.21 12.13 -9.34
C ARG A 136 35.40 11.73 -10.81
N GLU A 137 34.92 10.56 -11.21
CA GLU A 137 34.94 10.10 -12.61
C GLU A 137 34.10 11.01 -13.51
N GLN A 138 33.04 11.60 -12.99
CA GLN A 138 32.14 12.43 -13.76
C GLN A 138 32.57 13.89 -13.83
N GLU A 139 33.25 14.42 -12.81
CA GLU A 139 33.99 15.68 -12.91
C GLU A 139 35.09 15.59 -13.97
N LEU A 140 35.79 14.45 -14.04
CA LEU A 140 36.75 14.16 -15.12
C LEU A 140 36.07 14.13 -16.49
N LYS A 141 34.82 13.64 -16.57
CA LYS A 141 34.08 13.48 -17.82
C LYS A 141 33.36 14.76 -18.30
N TYR A 142 32.79 15.53 -17.40
CA TYR A 142 31.89 16.66 -17.71
C TYR A 142 32.49 18.02 -17.33
N GLY A 143 33.66 18.04 -16.72
CA GLY A 143 34.34 19.25 -16.26
C GLY A 143 33.91 19.67 -14.85
N ARG A 144 34.75 20.50 -14.22
CA ARG A 144 34.49 21.08 -12.90
C ARG A 144 33.28 22.03 -12.96
N GLY A 145 32.39 21.96 -11.97
CA GLY A 145 31.17 22.79 -11.90
C GLY A 145 29.93 22.15 -12.53
N PHE A 146 29.91 20.83 -12.76
CA PHE A 146 28.71 20.13 -13.21
C PHE A 146 27.66 20.07 -12.09
N ASP A 147 26.52 20.75 -12.29
CA ASP A 147 25.40 20.78 -11.34
C ASP A 147 24.69 19.42 -11.30
N TRP A 148 25.11 18.56 -10.36
CA TRP A 148 24.58 17.22 -10.16
C TRP A 148 23.08 17.24 -9.84
N ASN A 149 22.67 18.20 -9.02
CA ASN A 149 21.29 18.35 -8.56
C ASN A 149 20.35 18.64 -9.73
N LYS A 150 20.79 19.43 -10.71
CA LYS A 150 20.03 19.68 -11.94
C LYS A 150 19.81 18.43 -12.78
N LYS A 151 20.80 17.54 -12.89
CA LYS A 151 20.67 16.26 -13.62
C LYS A 151 19.67 15.33 -12.95
N GLN A 152 19.70 15.27 -11.62
CA GLN A 152 18.82 14.42 -10.81
C GLN A 152 17.45 15.06 -10.54
N LYS A 153 17.16 16.24 -11.12
CA LYS A 153 15.92 17.00 -10.89
C LYS A 153 15.65 17.27 -9.40
N ILE A 154 16.71 17.42 -8.59
CA ILE A 154 16.61 17.77 -7.17
C ILE A 154 15.98 19.16 -7.07
N LYS A 155 14.91 19.28 -6.28
CA LYS A 155 14.30 20.58 -6.01
C LYS A 155 14.93 21.15 -4.74
N ILE A 156 15.43 22.38 -4.85
CA ILE A 156 15.92 23.16 -3.72
C ILE A 156 14.84 24.18 -3.38
N GLY A 157 14.40 24.19 -2.12
CA GLY A 157 13.39 25.14 -1.64
C GLY A 157 13.84 25.79 -0.33
N ASN A 158 13.42 27.04 -0.14
CA ASN A 158 13.40 27.66 1.17
C ASN A 158 12.16 27.17 1.91
N TYR A 159 12.30 26.87 3.19
CA TYR A 159 11.20 26.34 3.98
C TYR A 159 10.75 27.34 5.01
N ASP A 160 9.45 27.59 5.01
CA ASP A 160 8.81 28.31 6.08
C ASP A 160 8.48 27.31 7.19
N ILE A 161 9.33 27.30 8.20
CA ILE A 161 9.19 26.48 9.39
C ILE A 161 7.81 26.69 10.06
N ASN A 162 7.22 27.88 9.94
CA ASN A 162 5.92 28.18 10.54
C ASN A 162 4.77 27.44 9.83
N ALA A 163 4.94 27.06 8.55
CA ALA A 163 3.93 26.35 7.78
C ALA A 163 3.67 24.90 8.26
N PHE A 164 4.60 24.33 9.04
CA PHE A 164 4.48 23.00 9.64
C PHE A 164 3.87 23.05 11.06
N LEU A 165 4.07 24.15 11.80
CA LEU A 165 3.61 24.25 13.18
C LEU A 165 2.15 24.66 13.34
N ASN A 166 1.56 25.33 12.36
CA ASN A 166 0.11 25.58 12.33
C ASN A 166 -0.66 24.36 11.81
N GLU A 167 -0.16 23.14 12.03
CA GLU A 167 -0.85 21.91 11.64
C GLU A 167 -2.23 21.83 12.31
N GLU A 168 -2.38 22.30 13.56
CA GLU A 168 -3.66 22.32 14.26
C GLU A 168 -4.68 23.29 13.64
N GLU A 169 -4.26 24.48 13.23
CA GLU A 169 -5.13 25.44 12.52
C GLU A 169 -5.47 24.97 11.11
N ARG A 170 -4.52 24.32 10.42
CA ARG A 170 -4.77 23.70 9.11
C ARG A 170 -5.68 22.48 9.21
N LEU A 171 -5.59 21.72 10.29
CA LEU A 171 -6.51 20.62 10.58
C LEU A 171 -7.92 21.17 10.87
N LYS A 172 -8.07 22.22 11.68
CA LYS A 172 -9.36 22.89 11.92
C LYS A 172 -9.97 23.49 10.65
N ALA A 173 -9.17 24.16 9.82
CA ALA A 173 -9.64 24.70 8.54
C ALA A 173 -10.07 23.59 7.57
N ARG A 174 -9.34 22.46 7.55
CA ARG A 174 -9.70 21.28 6.73
C ARG A 174 -10.93 20.56 7.27
N GLU A 175 -11.08 20.42 8.58
CA GLU A 175 -12.27 19.83 9.20
C GLU A 175 -13.52 20.62 8.83
N ASN A 176 -13.46 21.95 8.86
CA ASN A 176 -14.57 22.80 8.44
C ASN A 176 -14.91 22.64 6.95
N ASP A 177 -13.90 22.62 6.06
CA ASP A 177 -14.09 22.43 4.62
C ASP A 177 -14.62 21.02 4.27
N THR A 178 -14.28 20.02 5.10
CA THR A 178 -14.79 18.64 4.95
C THR A 178 -16.25 18.56 5.44
N LEU A 179 -16.58 19.22 6.54
CA LEU A 179 -17.94 19.27 7.08
C LEU A 179 -18.92 19.94 6.10
N GLU A 180 -18.48 20.97 5.38
CA GLU A 180 -19.27 21.66 4.36
C GLU A 180 -19.55 20.73 3.15
N LYS A 181 -18.52 20.02 2.67
CA LYS A 181 -18.67 19.03 1.58
C LYS A 181 -19.55 17.84 1.94
N ASP A 182 -19.46 17.36 3.18
CA ASP A 182 -20.29 16.25 3.67
C ASP A 182 -21.78 16.65 3.74
N ASN A 183 -22.07 17.89 4.11
CA ASN A 183 -23.44 18.42 4.09
C ASN A 183 -23.99 18.50 2.66
N ASP A 184 -23.20 19.02 1.70
CA ASP A 184 -23.58 19.07 0.29
C ASP A 184 -23.85 17.67 -0.29
N LEU A 185 -23.00 16.69 0.02
CA LEU A 185 -23.18 15.31 -0.40
C LEU A 185 -24.43 14.66 0.21
N ARG A 186 -24.72 14.97 1.48
CA ARG A 186 -25.92 14.47 2.16
C ARG A 186 -27.19 15.05 1.53
N ASP A 187 -27.19 16.31 1.14
CA ASP A 187 -28.31 16.95 0.47
C ASP A 187 -28.52 16.37 -0.94
N GLN A 188 -27.45 16.12 -1.69
CA GLN A 188 -27.51 15.45 -2.99
C GLN A 188 -28.06 14.02 -2.87
N ALA A 189 -27.65 13.27 -1.84
CA ALA A 189 -28.14 11.91 -1.59
C ALA A 189 -29.64 11.89 -1.26
N GLN A 190 -30.11 12.84 -0.44
CA GLN A 190 -31.54 12.98 -0.15
C GLN A 190 -32.35 13.35 -1.40
N GLU A 191 -31.82 14.20 -2.26
CA GLU A 191 -32.48 14.58 -3.51
C GLU A 191 -32.55 13.39 -4.49
N ALA A 192 -31.48 12.59 -4.60
CA ALA A 192 -31.44 11.37 -5.39
C ALA A 192 -32.48 10.34 -4.90
N GLN A 193 -32.60 10.17 -3.58
CA GLN A 193 -33.58 9.26 -3.00
C GLN A 193 -35.03 9.71 -3.23
N LYS A 194 -35.30 11.02 -3.16
CA LYS A 194 -36.60 11.59 -3.55
C LYS A 194 -36.90 11.32 -5.02
N LYS A 195 -35.95 11.52 -5.92
CA LYS A 195 -36.11 11.23 -7.37
C LYS A 195 -36.38 9.75 -7.63
N HIS A 196 -35.67 8.85 -6.95
CA HIS A 196 -35.90 7.40 -7.06
C HIS A 196 -37.32 7.00 -6.62
N ASN A 197 -37.78 7.50 -5.47
CA ASN A 197 -39.12 7.21 -4.97
C ASN A 197 -40.22 7.71 -5.93
N ILE A 198 -40.02 8.88 -6.55
CA ILE A 198 -40.93 9.40 -7.58
C ILE A 198 -40.96 8.49 -8.82
N GLN A 199 -39.81 7.97 -9.26
CA GLN A 199 -39.74 7.06 -10.40
C GLN A 199 -40.41 5.71 -10.12
N GLU A 200 -40.21 5.15 -8.92
CA GLU A 200 -40.89 3.92 -8.51
C GLU A 200 -42.42 4.10 -8.46
N GLN A 201 -42.89 5.23 -7.93
CA GLN A 201 -44.32 5.51 -7.89
C GLN A 201 -44.91 5.62 -9.30
N LYS A 202 -44.24 6.36 -10.21
CA LYS A 202 -44.64 6.43 -11.63
C LYS A 202 -44.71 5.06 -12.30
N LYS A 203 -43.78 4.15 -11.97
CA LYS A 203 -43.77 2.77 -12.48
C LYS A 203 -44.97 1.97 -11.97
N LYS A 204 -45.32 2.12 -10.69
CA LYS A 204 -46.52 1.47 -10.10
C LYS A 204 -47.80 2.01 -10.73
N ASP A 205 -47.90 3.32 -10.95
CA ASP A 205 -49.06 3.95 -11.57
C ASP A 205 -49.22 3.50 -13.03
N LEU A 206 -48.12 3.39 -13.78
CA LEU A 206 -48.12 2.87 -15.16
C LEU A 206 -48.61 1.41 -15.22
N LEU A 207 -48.13 0.56 -14.30
CA LEU A 207 -48.57 -0.84 -14.19
C LEU A 207 -50.06 -0.94 -13.83
N ALA A 208 -50.57 -0.05 -12.97
CA ALA A 208 -51.98 0.00 -12.62
C ALA A 208 -52.83 0.42 -13.84
N ALA A 209 -52.40 1.41 -14.60
CA ALA A 209 -53.06 1.85 -15.83
C ALA A 209 -53.10 0.73 -16.90
N ASP A 210 -52.02 -0.02 -17.06
CA ASP A 210 -51.98 -1.15 -18.00
C ASP A 210 -52.90 -2.29 -17.58
N LYS A 211 -53.00 -2.60 -16.28
CA LYS A 211 -53.99 -3.56 -15.75
C LYS A 211 -55.42 -3.14 -16.07
N LEU A 212 -55.75 -1.85 -15.91
CA LEU A 212 -57.06 -1.31 -16.25
C LEU A 212 -57.37 -1.48 -17.75
N ARG A 213 -56.40 -1.14 -18.62
CA ARG A 213 -56.53 -1.33 -20.07
C ARG A 213 -56.71 -2.80 -20.48
N GLN A 214 -56.03 -3.72 -19.79
CA GLN A 214 -56.21 -5.15 -20.03
C GLN A 214 -57.61 -5.62 -19.60
N GLN A 215 -58.11 -5.11 -18.47
CA GLN A 215 -59.45 -5.41 -17.99
C GLN A 215 -60.51 -4.89 -18.97
N ASP A 216 -60.39 -3.65 -19.45
CA ASP A 216 -61.31 -3.09 -20.45
C ASP A 216 -61.33 -3.91 -21.75
N LYS A 217 -60.17 -4.39 -22.22
CA LYS A 217 -60.05 -5.29 -23.38
C LYS A 217 -60.76 -6.63 -23.14
N LEU A 218 -60.67 -7.18 -21.93
CA LEU A 218 -61.38 -8.40 -21.57
C LEU A 218 -62.89 -8.18 -21.53
N ASP A 219 -63.34 -7.05 -21.00
CA ASP A 219 -64.76 -6.73 -20.91
C ASP A 219 -65.36 -6.38 -22.29
N THR A 220 -64.62 -5.73 -23.19
CA THR A 220 -65.04 -5.58 -24.61
C THR A 220 -65.10 -6.93 -25.31
N ARG A 221 -64.13 -7.83 -25.09
CA ARG A 221 -64.16 -9.20 -25.63
C ARG A 221 -65.33 -10.01 -25.09
N ARG A 222 -65.67 -9.85 -23.81
CA ARG A 222 -66.85 -10.48 -23.20
C ARG A 222 -68.12 -9.98 -23.87
N ARG A 223 -68.30 -8.66 -24.02
CA ARG A 223 -69.45 -8.07 -24.74
C ARG A 223 -69.54 -8.57 -26.19
N ALA A 224 -68.42 -8.62 -26.92
CA ALA A 224 -68.39 -9.16 -28.29
C ALA A 224 -68.72 -10.66 -28.37
N LYS A 225 -68.32 -11.46 -27.37
CA LYS A 225 -68.71 -12.87 -27.27
C LYS A 225 -70.18 -13.06 -26.90
N THR A 226 -70.77 -12.18 -26.09
CA THR A 226 -72.21 -12.22 -25.82
C THR A 226 -73.03 -11.96 -27.08
N HIS A 227 -72.55 -11.09 -27.98
CA HIS A 227 -73.16 -10.92 -29.31
C HIS A 227 -72.93 -12.10 -30.27
N ARG A 228 -71.80 -12.82 -30.18
CA ARG A 228 -71.54 -14.02 -31.01
C ARG A 228 -72.19 -15.31 -30.51
N LYS A 229 -72.70 -15.37 -29.28
CA LYS A 229 -73.35 -16.57 -28.72
C LYS A 229 -74.83 -16.75 -29.11
N MET A 230 -75.36 -15.91 -30.00
CA MET A 230 -76.64 -16.15 -30.69
C MET A 230 -76.49 -16.93 -32.00
N GLU A 231 -75.27 -17.21 -32.47
CA GLU A 231 -75.06 -18.03 -33.66
C GLU A 231 -74.11 -19.20 -33.36
N THR A 232 -74.51 -20.35 -33.88
CA THR A 232 -73.76 -21.62 -33.97
C THR A 232 -73.78 -22.55 -32.75
N HIS A 233 -74.78 -23.44 -32.78
CA HIS A 233 -74.70 -24.81 -32.31
C HIS A 233 -73.59 -25.60 -33.04
N ARG A 234 -73.03 -26.62 -32.34
CA ARG A 234 -72.84 -28.04 -32.77
C ARG A 234 -71.41 -28.61 -32.67
N GLY A 235 -71.29 -29.75 -31.96
CA GLY A 235 -70.25 -30.79 -32.09
C GLY A 235 -69.05 -30.66 -31.13
N SER A 236 -68.88 -31.55 -30.13
CA SER A 236 -68.07 -32.80 -30.13
C SER A 236 -66.55 -32.52 -30.01
N GLU A 237 -65.67 -33.21 -29.27
CA GLU A 237 -65.63 -34.39 -28.38
C GLU A 237 -64.24 -34.36 -27.66
N LYS A 238 -64.07 -35.19 -26.62
CA LYS A 238 -62.89 -35.49 -25.76
C LYS A 238 -61.66 -36.14 -26.50
N PRO A 239 -60.58 -36.68 -25.85
CA PRO A 239 -59.81 -36.39 -24.61
C PRO A 239 -58.24 -36.54 -24.72
N GLU A 240 -57.54 -36.25 -23.60
CA GLU A 240 -56.37 -36.92 -22.94
C GLU A 240 -55.06 -37.37 -23.67
N MET A 241 -53.92 -37.09 -23.02
CA MET A 241 -52.81 -38.03 -22.62
C MET A 241 -51.60 -37.22 -22.07
N SER A 242 -51.17 -37.38 -20.82
CA SER A 242 -50.23 -38.37 -20.26
C SER A 242 -48.78 -38.23 -20.74
N GLY A 243 -47.85 -37.94 -19.82
CA GLY A 243 -46.41 -37.90 -20.09
C GLY A 243 -45.58 -37.61 -18.83
N MET A 244 -45.21 -38.67 -18.09
CA MET A 244 -44.25 -38.59 -16.98
C MET A 244 -43.29 -39.78 -17.06
N ALA A 245 -42.05 -39.51 -16.62
CA ALA A 245 -40.95 -40.43 -16.30
C ALA A 245 -39.95 -40.80 -17.42
N SER A 246 -38.84 -40.05 -17.49
CA SER A 246 -37.52 -40.57 -17.92
C SER A 246 -36.39 -39.58 -17.57
N ILE A 247 -36.01 -39.44 -16.29
CA ILE A 247 -34.74 -38.81 -15.89
C ILE A 247 -34.27 -39.42 -14.56
N MET A 248 -33.62 -40.59 -14.58
CA MET A 248 -32.69 -41.01 -13.51
C MET A 248 -31.86 -42.20 -14.03
N ASP A 249 -30.69 -41.96 -14.62
CA ASP A 249 -29.66 -43.02 -14.70
C ASP A 249 -28.21 -42.56 -15.00
N THR A 250 -27.84 -41.30 -14.75
CA THR A 250 -26.55 -40.76 -15.23
C THR A 250 -25.57 -40.23 -14.17
N PHE A 251 -25.60 -40.73 -12.92
CA PHE A 251 -24.77 -40.15 -11.84
C PHE A 251 -23.72 -41.03 -11.13
N ASN A 252 -23.54 -42.32 -11.47
CA ASN A 252 -22.69 -43.22 -10.66
C ASN A 252 -21.43 -43.81 -11.33
N LYS A 253 -20.71 -43.06 -12.17
CA LYS A 253 -19.42 -43.53 -12.77
C LYS A 253 -18.19 -42.63 -12.59
N ARG A 254 -18.17 -41.67 -11.65
CA ARG A 254 -17.03 -40.73 -11.48
C ARG A 254 -16.19 -40.83 -10.21
N VAL A 255 -16.34 -41.88 -9.42
CA VAL A 255 -15.59 -42.04 -8.15
C VAL A 255 -14.90 -43.40 -8.13
N LEU A 256 -13.75 -43.56 -8.82
CA LEU A 256 -12.72 -44.59 -8.55
C LEU A 256 -11.57 -44.58 -9.58
N ASN A 257 -10.96 -43.42 -9.83
CA ASN A 257 -9.59 -43.38 -10.37
C ASN A 257 -8.62 -43.16 -9.21
N LYS A 258 -8.25 -44.25 -8.52
CA LYS A 258 -7.07 -44.30 -7.65
C LYS A 258 -5.83 -44.15 -8.54
N THR A 259 -5.38 -42.91 -8.70
CA THR A 259 -4.17 -42.55 -9.43
C THR A 259 -2.97 -43.25 -8.81
N LYS A 260 -2.21 -43.97 -9.65
CA LYS A 260 -0.82 -44.31 -9.35
C LYS A 260 -0.12 -42.99 -9.01
N LYS A 261 0.34 -42.83 -7.75
CA LYS A 261 1.11 -41.66 -7.34
C LYS A 261 2.39 -41.65 -8.16
N ASN A 262 2.42 -40.85 -9.23
CA ASN A 262 3.66 -40.56 -9.93
C ASN A 262 4.60 -39.94 -8.88
N LYS A 263 5.70 -40.63 -8.61
CA LYS A 263 6.73 -40.15 -7.68
C LYS A 263 7.26 -38.84 -8.24
N TYR A 264 7.13 -37.76 -7.48
CA TYR A 264 7.69 -36.46 -7.86
C TYR A 264 9.18 -36.62 -8.19
N ILE A 265 9.56 -36.16 -9.38
CA ILE A 265 10.95 -36.09 -9.82
C ILE A 265 11.38 -34.64 -9.62
N PHE A 266 12.44 -34.42 -8.85
CA PHE A 266 12.96 -33.08 -8.61
C PHE A 266 13.57 -32.53 -9.90
N ASP A 267 13.28 -31.27 -10.19
CA ASP A 267 13.82 -30.51 -11.31
C ASP A 267 14.17 -29.10 -10.79
N GLU A 268 15.32 -28.58 -11.20
CA GLU A 268 15.76 -27.24 -10.80
C GLU A 268 14.88 -26.15 -11.39
N SER A 269 14.25 -26.39 -12.54
CA SER A 269 13.29 -25.49 -13.18
C SER A 269 11.96 -25.37 -12.43
N HIS A 270 11.64 -26.30 -11.53
CA HIS A 270 10.42 -26.23 -10.74
C HIS A 270 10.40 -24.99 -9.83
N ASN A 271 9.25 -24.33 -9.73
CA ASN A 271 9.08 -23.20 -8.82
C ASN A 271 9.14 -23.66 -7.34
N TRP A 272 9.27 -22.70 -6.41
CA TRP A 272 9.45 -23.01 -4.99
C TRP A 272 8.28 -23.83 -4.44
N LEU A 273 7.04 -23.56 -4.89
CA LEU A 273 5.85 -24.24 -4.41
C LEU A 273 5.78 -25.68 -4.95
N GLN A 274 6.14 -25.92 -6.21
CA GLN A 274 6.24 -27.27 -6.78
C GLN A 274 7.29 -28.11 -6.04
N LYS A 275 8.47 -27.53 -5.78
CA LYS A 275 9.54 -28.17 -4.99
C LYS A 275 9.09 -28.48 -3.57
N TYR A 276 8.44 -27.51 -2.93
CA TYR A 276 7.98 -27.61 -1.56
C TYR A 276 6.86 -28.64 -1.40
N MET A 277 5.86 -28.63 -2.28
CA MET A 277 4.71 -29.54 -2.24
C MET A 277 5.01 -30.91 -2.85
N LYS A 278 6.17 -31.08 -3.50
CA LYS A 278 6.52 -32.28 -4.28
C LYS A 278 5.40 -32.61 -5.29
N ASN A 279 4.90 -31.58 -5.97
CA ASN A 279 3.79 -31.69 -6.91
C ASN A 279 3.98 -30.68 -8.06
N ILE A 280 4.03 -31.16 -9.29
CA ILE A 280 4.27 -30.33 -10.49
C ILE A 280 3.05 -29.54 -10.93
N ASN A 281 1.86 -29.84 -10.40
CA ASN A 281 0.60 -29.27 -10.85
C ASN A 281 0.39 -27.81 -10.43
N TYR A 282 1.30 -27.25 -9.63
CA TYR A 282 1.28 -25.84 -9.23
C TYR A 282 2.03 -24.96 -10.22
N GLU A 283 1.39 -23.90 -10.67
CA GLU A 283 1.98 -22.87 -11.53
C GLU A 283 1.86 -21.52 -10.82
N ILE A 284 2.98 -20.79 -10.68
CA ILE A 284 2.98 -19.41 -10.18
C ILE A 284 2.99 -18.51 -11.41
N ILE A 285 1.99 -17.65 -11.52
CA ILE A 285 1.88 -16.69 -12.62
C ILE A 285 2.40 -15.36 -12.11
N GLU A 286 3.51 -14.93 -12.69
CA GLU A 286 4.11 -13.63 -12.41
C GLU A 286 3.39 -12.52 -13.19
N HIS A 287 3.21 -11.38 -12.53
CA HIS A 287 2.51 -10.22 -13.09
C HIS A 287 3.37 -8.98 -13.04
N GLU A 288 3.12 -8.04 -13.94
CA GLU A 288 3.75 -6.71 -13.89
C GLU A 288 3.32 -5.95 -12.63
N ASP A 289 2.01 -6.00 -12.30
CA ASP A 289 1.50 -5.54 -11.02
C ASP A 289 1.73 -6.61 -9.93
N VAL A 290 2.86 -6.48 -9.24
CA VAL A 290 3.28 -7.35 -8.14
C VAL A 290 2.50 -7.13 -6.83
N THR A 291 1.40 -6.37 -6.87
CA THR A 291 0.52 -6.15 -5.71
C THR A 291 -0.51 -7.26 -5.55
N MET A 292 -1.14 -7.33 -4.38
CA MET A 292 -2.24 -8.25 -4.10
C MET A 292 -3.37 -8.10 -5.12
N PHE A 293 -3.61 -6.87 -5.61
CA PHE A 293 -4.67 -6.57 -6.58
C PHE A 293 -4.35 -7.09 -7.97
N GLY A 294 -3.10 -6.98 -8.44
CA GLY A 294 -2.67 -7.60 -9.69
C GLY A 294 -2.80 -9.13 -9.66
N ALA A 295 -2.42 -9.75 -8.53
CA ALA A 295 -2.59 -11.19 -8.36
C ALA A 295 -4.08 -11.61 -8.32
N LEU A 296 -4.94 -10.82 -7.68
CA LEU A 296 -6.39 -11.04 -7.67
C LEU A 296 -7.03 -10.80 -9.03
N SER A 297 -6.52 -9.84 -9.79
CA SER A 297 -7.03 -9.49 -11.12
C SER A 297 -7.05 -10.71 -12.05
N GLN A 298 -5.92 -11.44 -12.11
CA GLN A 298 -5.83 -12.67 -12.88
C GLN A 298 -6.74 -13.79 -12.37
N LEU A 299 -6.95 -13.83 -11.06
CA LEU A 299 -7.70 -14.88 -10.40
C LEU A 299 -9.22 -14.70 -10.57
N LEU A 300 -9.69 -13.45 -10.56
CA LEU A 300 -11.09 -13.07 -10.64
C LEU A 300 -11.54 -12.66 -12.05
N ASP A 301 -10.59 -12.56 -13.00
CA ASP A 301 -10.83 -12.06 -14.36
C ASP A 301 -11.44 -10.65 -14.36
N GLU A 302 -10.86 -9.77 -13.52
CA GLU A 302 -11.29 -8.39 -13.31
C GLU A 302 -10.06 -7.49 -13.23
N SER A 303 -10.09 -6.24 -13.72
CA SER A 303 -8.89 -5.38 -13.67
C SER A 303 -8.51 -5.02 -12.22
N SER A 304 -7.21 -4.81 -11.96
CA SER A 304 -6.73 -4.39 -10.65
C SER A 304 -7.37 -3.07 -10.20
N GLU A 305 -7.58 -2.15 -11.14
CA GLU A 305 -8.19 -0.84 -10.94
C GLU A 305 -9.66 -0.97 -10.52
N ASP A 306 -10.43 -1.82 -11.20
CA ASP A 306 -11.84 -2.07 -10.87
C ASP A 306 -11.98 -2.68 -9.47
N ILE A 307 -11.12 -3.65 -9.12
CA ILE A 307 -11.10 -4.25 -7.78
C ILE A 307 -10.80 -3.18 -6.72
N ARG A 308 -9.83 -2.29 -6.98
CA ARG A 308 -9.46 -1.20 -6.07
C ARG A 308 -10.57 -0.18 -5.93
N GLU A 309 -11.24 0.20 -7.01
CA GLU A 309 -12.34 1.14 -7.00
C GLU A 309 -13.53 0.58 -6.22
N LYS A 310 -13.93 -0.66 -6.50
CA LYS A 310 -14.98 -1.36 -5.75
C LYS A 310 -14.63 -1.44 -4.27
N LEU A 311 -13.38 -1.80 -3.95
CA LEU A 311 -12.92 -1.89 -2.56
C LEU A 311 -12.97 -0.53 -1.86
N SER A 312 -12.47 0.52 -2.51
CA SER A 312 -12.49 1.90 -1.98
C SER A 312 -13.92 2.34 -1.67
N ASN A 313 -14.89 1.97 -2.51
CA ASN A 313 -16.31 2.27 -2.28
C ASN A 313 -16.99 1.36 -1.25
N PHE A 314 -16.49 0.14 -1.05
CA PHE A 314 -17.07 -0.86 -0.16
C PHE A 314 -16.54 -0.79 1.29
N VAL A 315 -15.29 -0.36 1.49
CA VAL A 315 -14.71 -0.27 2.86
C VAL A 315 -15.54 0.62 3.77
N THR A 316 -15.53 0.31 5.06
CA THR A 316 -16.21 1.11 6.09
C THR A 316 -15.23 1.79 7.04
N ALA A 317 -15.72 2.76 7.83
CA ALA A 317 -14.93 3.40 8.88
C ALA A 317 -14.36 2.38 9.89
N ASP A 318 -15.12 1.32 10.20
CA ASP A 318 -14.66 0.24 11.08
C ASP A 318 -13.47 -0.52 10.49
N ASP A 319 -13.46 -0.75 9.17
CA ASP A 319 -12.34 -1.39 8.49
C ASP A 319 -11.09 -0.52 8.55
N PHE A 320 -11.25 0.79 8.39
CA PHE A 320 -10.17 1.75 8.58
C PHE A 320 -9.62 1.74 10.01
N VAL A 321 -10.50 1.78 11.02
CA VAL A 321 -10.09 1.71 12.43
C VAL A 321 -9.30 0.42 12.70
N LYS A 322 -9.76 -0.74 12.21
CA LYS A 322 -9.05 -2.02 12.36
C LYS A 322 -7.64 -1.98 11.75
N GLN A 323 -7.52 -1.47 10.53
CA GLN A 323 -6.23 -1.29 9.85
C GLN A 323 -5.29 -0.40 10.67
N ARG A 324 -5.79 0.75 11.16
CA ARG A 324 -5.03 1.70 11.97
C ARG A 324 -4.62 1.12 13.32
N THR A 325 -5.50 0.41 14.01
CA THR A 325 -5.19 -0.27 15.28
C THR A 325 -4.06 -1.28 15.09
N MET A 326 -4.06 -2.04 13.99
CA MET A 326 -2.99 -2.99 13.71
C MET A 326 -1.65 -2.28 13.45
N HIS A 327 -1.65 -1.21 12.65
CA HIS A 327 -0.47 -0.38 12.41
C HIS A 327 0.11 0.21 13.71
N MET A 328 -0.75 0.79 14.56
CA MET A 328 -0.35 1.35 15.85
C MET A 328 0.25 0.28 16.77
N LYS A 329 -0.38 -0.89 16.85
CA LYS A 329 0.12 -2.02 17.65
C LYS A 329 1.50 -2.49 17.18
N LEU A 330 1.73 -2.59 15.87
CA LEU A 330 3.04 -2.93 15.32
C LEU A 330 4.09 -1.88 15.66
N THR A 331 3.74 -0.60 15.50
CA THR A 331 4.62 0.54 15.80
C THR A 331 5.02 0.56 17.28
N GLU A 332 4.06 0.37 18.19
CA GLU A 332 4.33 0.29 19.62
C GLU A 332 5.23 -0.90 19.99
N ASN A 333 5.01 -2.06 19.37
CA ASN A 333 5.84 -3.24 19.60
C ASN A 333 7.28 -3.01 19.13
N ILE A 334 7.47 -2.35 17.98
CA ILE A 334 8.79 -1.96 17.48
C ILE A 334 9.48 -1.01 18.47
N LYS A 335 8.78 0.03 18.94
CA LYS A 335 9.30 0.97 19.96
C LYS A 335 9.69 0.26 21.25
N LYS A 336 8.82 -0.61 21.78
CA LYS A 336 9.08 -1.41 22.99
C LYS A 336 10.31 -2.29 22.82
N LEU A 337 10.48 -2.89 21.64
CA LEU A 337 11.62 -3.75 21.35
C LEU A 337 12.91 -2.93 21.27
N HIS A 338 12.91 -1.77 20.60
CA HIS A 338 14.08 -0.87 20.56
C HIS A 338 14.48 -0.35 21.95
N ASN A 339 13.52 -0.14 22.84
CA ASN A 339 13.78 0.29 24.21
C ASN A 339 14.29 -0.84 25.12
N ALA A 340 14.18 -2.11 24.70
CA ALA A 340 14.84 -3.20 25.40
C ALA A 340 16.34 -3.12 25.11
N GLY A 341 17.19 -3.01 26.14
CA GLY A 341 18.63 -2.72 25.96
C GLY A 341 19.43 -3.68 25.07
N LYS A 342 18.86 -4.84 24.69
CA LYS A 342 19.34 -5.75 23.63
C LYS A 342 18.15 -6.35 22.87
N PRO A 343 17.61 -5.71 21.82
CA PRO A 343 16.51 -6.28 21.04
C PRO A 343 16.96 -7.55 20.31
N SER A 344 16.10 -8.56 20.29
CA SER A 344 16.27 -9.73 19.42
C SER A 344 16.15 -9.28 17.95
N GLU A 345 17.24 -9.36 17.20
CA GLU A 345 17.31 -8.97 15.78
C GLU A 345 16.24 -9.69 14.95
N LYS A 346 15.97 -10.95 15.27
CA LYS A 346 14.96 -11.78 14.61
C LYS A 346 13.53 -11.28 14.87
N ASP A 347 13.23 -10.82 16.08
CA ASP A 347 11.91 -10.29 16.42
C ASP A 347 11.71 -8.90 15.82
N LEU A 348 12.78 -8.09 15.78
CA LEU A 348 12.77 -6.79 15.14
C LEU A 348 12.56 -6.93 13.63
N GLN A 349 13.30 -7.82 12.98
CA GLN A 349 13.10 -8.13 11.56
C GLN A 349 11.68 -8.65 11.28
N LYS A 350 11.12 -9.49 12.16
CA LYS A 350 9.75 -9.97 12.02
C LYS A 350 8.72 -8.84 12.09
N LEU A 351 8.88 -7.90 13.02
CA LEU A 351 7.99 -6.75 13.16
C LEU A 351 8.16 -5.75 12.01
N ASN A 352 9.39 -5.47 11.59
CA ASN A 352 9.68 -4.63 10.43
C ASN A 352 9.09 -5.23 9.14
N ASN A 353 9.19 -6.54 8.96
CA ASN A 353 8.55 -7.20 7.82
C ASN A 353 7.01 -7.13 7.89
N ALA A 354 6.42 -7.06 9.08
CA ALA A 354 4.98 -6.96 9.25
C ALA A 354 4.46 -5.52 9.09
N ILE A 355 5.23 -4.50 9.44
CA ILE A 355 4.81 -3.09 9.34
C ILE A 355 4.81 -2.60 7.89
N ILE A 356 5.63 -3.18 7.01
CA ILE A 356 5.67 -2.87 5.56
C ILE A 356 4.26 -2.93 4.94
N ASP A 357 3.45 -3.91 5.32
CA ASP A 357 2.07 -4.10 4.84
C ASP A 357 1.11 -2.96 5.26
N TYR A 358 1.54 -2.10 6.18
CA TYR A 358 0.77 -1.01 6.79
C TYR A 358 1.44 0.36 6.65
N GLU A 359 2.60 0.47 6.00
CA GLU A 359 3.35 1.72 5.86
C GLU A 359 2.51 2.84 5.22
N TYR A 360 1.60 2.48 4.30
CA TYR A 360 0.69 3.43 3.68
C TYR A 360 -0.19 4.19 4.68
N LEU A 361 -0.40 3.66 5.89
CA LEU A 361 -1.21 4.27 6.94
C LEU A 361 -0.46 5.31 7.77
N PHE A 362 0.87 5.45 7.62
CA PHE A 362 1.69 6.31 8.47
C PHE A 362 1.17 7.76 8.54
N ASN A 363 0.70 8.30 7.41
CA ASN A 363 0.16 9.66 7.28
C ASN A 363 -1.35 9.71 7.02
N ILE A 364 -2.07 8.61 7.24
CA ILE A 364 -3.51 8.52 7.00
C ILE A 364 -4.25 8.60 8.32
N ASN A 365 -4.81 9.78 8.59
CA ASN A 365 -5.56 10.07 9.80
C ASN A 365 -7.08 10.13 9.62
N THR A 366 -7.57 10.18 8.37
CA THR A 366 -9.01 10.26 8.04
C THR A 366 -9.45 9.10 7.14
N PHE A 367 -10.75 8.80 7.19
CA PHE A 367 -11.34 7.72 6.39
C PHE A 367 -11.29 8.01 4.88
N ASP A 368 -11.48 9.25 4.44
CA ASP A 368 -11.41 9.59 3.02
C ASP A 368 -10.01 9.40 2.43
N LYS A 369 -8.96 9.81 3.17
CA LYS A 369 -7.57 9.55 2.77
C LYS A 369 -7.29 8.04 2.70
N PHE A 370 -7.90 7.25 3.56
CA PHE A 370 -7.81 5.80 3.50
C PHE A 370 -8.44 5.24 2.22
N LYS A 371 -9.62 5.74 1.82
CA LYS A 371 -10.26 5.38 0.54
C LYS A 371 -9.38 5.72 -0.65
N ASP A 372 -8.73 6.87 -0.65
CA ASP A 372 -7.80 7.25 -1.72
C ASP A 372 -6.53 6.39 -1.72
N ALA A 373 -6.00 6.06 -0.55
CA ALA A 373 -4.82 5.22 -0.45
C ALA A 373 -5.04 3.79 -0.95
N ILE A 374 -6.26 3.24 -0.82
CA ILE A 374 -6.62 1.92 -1.38
C ILE A 374 -6.37 1.86 -2.90
N LYS A 375 -6.51 2.99 -3.60
CA LYS A 375 -6.29 3.06 -5.05
C LYS A 375 -4.83 2.79 -5.44
N VAL A 376 -3.87 2.96 -4.52
CA VAL A 376 -2.43 2.83 -4.80
C VAL A 376 -1.70 1.83 -3.89
N VAL A 377 -2.34 1.30 -2.85
CA VAL A 377 -1.70 0.40 -1.89
C VAL A 377 -1.37 -0.98 -2.48
N LYS A 378 -0.32 -1.65 -1.98
CA LYS A 378 0.02 -3.02 -2.42
C LYS A 378 -0.98 -4.09 -1.96
N GLY A 379 -1.82 -3.80 -0.97
CA GLY A 379 -2.72 -4.76 -0.34
C GLY A 379 -2.09 -5.45 0.88
N ASN A 380 -2.94 -5.94 1.78
CA ASN A 380 -2.56 -6.72 2.95
C ASN A 380 -3.69 -7.71 3.32
N LEU A 381 -3.42 -8.63 4.26
CA LEU A 381 -4.39 -9.67 4.64
C LEU A 381 -5.71 -9.10 5.20
N LEU A 382 -5.68 -7.94 5.87
CA LEU A 382 -6.90 -7.30 6.36
C LEU A 382 -7.74 -6.74 5.21
N LEU A 383 -7.12 -6.14 4.19
CA LEU A 383 -7.82 -5.73 2.98
C LEU A 383 -8.37 -6.94 2.21
N LEU A 384 -7.63 -8.05 2.16
CA LEU A 384 -8.10 -9.28 1.53
C LEU A 384 -9.41 -9.77 2.15
N THR A 385 -9.55 -9.71 3.48
CA THR A 385 -10.80 -10.02 4.17
C THR A 385 -11.94 -9.09 3.78
N VAL A 386 -11.67 -7.81 3.56
CA VAL A 386 -12.70 -6.89 3.06
C VAL A 386 -13.11 -7.24 1.63
N ILE A 387 -12.16 -7.60 0.78
CA ILE A 387 -12.41 -8.04 -0.61
C ILE A 387 -13.28 -9.32 -0.61
N GLU A 388 -12.98 -10.30 0.24
CA GLU A 388 -13.81 -11.52 0.35
C GLU A 388 -15.27 -11.18 0.69
N ARG A 389 -15.50 -10.24 1.63
CA ARG A 389 -16.86 -9.75 1.96
C ARG A 389 -17.50 -8.97 0.81
N MET A 390 -16.72 -8.17 0.09
CA MET A 390 -17.17 -7.38 -1.07
C MET A 390 -17.75 -8.27 -2.17
N TYR A 391 -17.23 -9.49 -2.33
CA TYR A 391 -17.76 -10.49 -3.26
C TYR A 391 -18.75 -11.46 -2.60
N ASP A 392 -19.47 -11.04 -1.56
CA ASP A 392 -20.47 -11.85 -0.85
C ASP A 392 -19.93 -13.20 -0.32
N ASN A 393 -18.62 -13.28 -0.03
CA ASN A 393 -17.93 -14.53 0.30
C ASN A 393 -18.09 -15.63 -0.77
N LYS A 394 -18.27 -15.26 -2.05
CA LYS A 394 -18.23 -16.21 -3.18
C LYS A 394 -16.83 -16.79 -3.36
N TYR A 395 -15.80 -16.02 -3.00
CA TYR A 395 -14.41 -16.40 -3.10
C TYR A 395 -13.76 -16.45 -1.72
N LYS A 396 -12.88 -17.43 -1.52
CA LYS A 396 -11.94 -17.51 -0.40
C LYS A 396 -10.54 -17.52 -0.96
N VAL A 397 -9.67 -16.64 -0.46
CA VAL A 397 -8.31 -16.50 -1.00
C VAL A 397 -7.29 -16.96 0.03
N VAL A 398 -6.45 -17.90 -0.39
CA VAL A 398 -5.41 -18.50 0.45
C VAL A 398 -4.06 -17.93 0.04
N VAL A 399 -3.35 -17.30 0.98
CA VAL A 399 -2.02 -16.75 0.71
C VAL A 399 -0.95 -17.74 1.18
N LEU A 400 -0.07 -18.16 0.28
CA LEU A 400 1.05 -19.07 0.52
C LEU A 400 2.36 -18.28 0.54
N LYS A 401 2.97 -18.14 1.72
CA LYS A 401 4.23 -17.41 1.89
C LYS A 401 5.46 -18.29 1.65
N ASN A 402 6.35 -17.85 0.76
CA ASN A 402 7.65 -18.48 0.60
C ASN A 402 8.50 -18.25 1.86
N ASN A 403 8.82 -19.33 2.57
CA ASN A 403 9.73 -19.30 3.72
C ASN A 403 11.11 -19.79 3.28
N ASN A 404 11.79 -18.96 2.48
CA ASN A 404 13.12 -19.27 1.92
C ASN A 404 14.20 -19.20 3.02
N ARG A 405 14.14 -20.09 4.02
CA ARG A 405 15.21 -20.25 5.01
C ARG A 405 16.26 -21.20 4.46
N ASN A 406 17.48 -20.68 4.29
CA ASN A 406 18.63 -21.44 3.84
C ASN A 406 18.92 -22.64 4.75
N ASN A 407 18.95 -23.81 4.11
CA ASN A 407 19.71 -25.01 4.46
C ASN A 407 19.43 -25.75 5.79
N ARG A 408 19.15 -27.05 5.60
CA ARG A 408 19.23 -28.20 6.53
C ARG A 408 18.07 -28.50 7.49
N GLU A 409 17.21 -27.55 7.86
CA GLU A 409 15.94 -27.89 8.53
C GLU A 409 14.86 -28.29 7.51
N ARG A 410 15.16 -29.30 6.70
CA ARG A 410 14.18 -29.94 5.82
C ARG A 410 13.08 -30.56 6.70
N GLU A 411 11.83 -30.23 6.38
CA GLU A 411 10.60 -30.91 6.83
C GLU A 411 9.95 -30.46 8.16
N ALA A 412 10.59 -29.62 8.98
CA ALA A 412 9.98 -29.18 10.24
C ALA A 412 9.07 -27.95 10.07
N LYS A 413 7.79 -28.27 9.81
CA LYS A 413 6.56 -27.47 9.95
C LYS A 413 6.11 -26.66 8.74
N PHE A 414 5.29 -27.34 7.92
CA PHE A 414 4.22 -26.80 7.06
C PHE A 414 3.29 -25.75 7.74
N GLU A 415 3.43 -25.49 9.04
CA GLU A 415 2.59 -24.57 9.84
C GLU A 415 2.66 -23.10 9.38
N LYS A 416 3.71 -22.67 8.64
CA LYS A 416 4.01 -21.24 8.43
C LYS A 416 3.77 -20.69 7.01
N ILE A 417 3.21 -21.48 6.10
CA ILE A 417 3.06 -21.07 4.70
C ILE A 417 1.67 -20.51 4.43
N VAL A 418 0.63 -21.15 4.95
CA VAL A 418 -0.75 -20.68 4.79
C VAL A 418 -0.98 -19.52 5.75
N LEU A 419 -1.14 -18.33 5.19
CA LEU A 419 -1.58 -17.14 5.91
C LEU A 419 -3.09 -17.03 5.75
N CYS A 420 -3.79 -17.08 6.87
CA CYS A 420 -5.21 -16.80 6.96
C CYS A 420 -5.43 -15.63 7.90
N ASN A 421 -6.38 -14.79 7.56
CA ASN A 421 -6.97 -13.88 8.52
C ASN A 421 -8.09 -14.64 9.25
N ASN A 422 -8.17 -14.53 10.58
CA ASN A 422 -9.08 -15.25 11.49
C ASN A 422 -10.59 -14.99 11.24
N THR A 423 -11.04 -14.70 10.02
CA THR A 423 -12.44 -14.88 9.68
C THR A 423 -12.77 -16.34 9.92
N THR A 424 -13.72 -16.61 10.82
CA THR A 424 -14.29 -17.92 11.08
C THR A 424 -14.77 -18.51 9.76
N ILE A 425 -13.89 -19.27 9.10
CA ILE A 425 -14.30 -20.18 8.05
C ILE A 425 -14.97 -21.28 8.84
N ASP A 426 -16.29 -21.39 8.84
CA ASP A 426 -16.92 -22.59 9.34
C ASP A 426 -17.33 -23.43 8.11
N PRO A 427 -16.44 -24.31 7.61
CA PRO A 427 -16.75 -25.17 6.47
C PRO A 427 -17.82 -26.21 6.82
N LEU A 428 -18.18 -26.35 8.11
CA LEU A 428 -19.18 -27.28 8.61
C LEU A 428 -20.53 -26.61 8.86
N THR A 429 -20.61 -25.26 8.92
CA THR A 429 -21.91 -24.60 8.86
C THR A 429 -22.53 -24.77 7.49
N LYS A 430 -23.83 -25.10 7.50
CA LYS A 430 -24.73 -25.16 6.34
C LYS A 430 -24.76 -23.89 5.45
N ASN A 431 -24.00 -22.85 5.82
CA ASN A 431 -23.96 -21.53 5.19
C ASN A 431 -22.70 -21.26 4.36
N ALA A 432 -21.67 -22.12 4.40
CA ALA A 432 -20.65 -22.07 3.36
C ALA A 432 -21.36 -22.30 2.02
N SER A 433 -21.44 -21.25 1.19
CA SER A 433 -22.12 -21.33 -0.10
C SER A 433 -21.62 -22.57 -0.82
N LYS A 434 -22.54 -23.46 -1.23
CA LYS A 434 -22.21 -24.67 -2.01
C LYS A 434 -21.32 -24.37 -3.23
N ASN A 435 -21.27 -23.11 -3.64
CA ASN A 435 -20.54 -22.60 -4.80
C ASN A 435 -19.33 -21.73 -4.41
N MET A 436 -18.85 -21.75 -3.16
CA MET A 436 -17.66 -21.02 -2.77
C MET A 436 -16.43 -21.55 -3.51
N GLN A 437 -15.68 -20.65 -4.13
CA GLN A 437 -14.46 -20.97 -4.86
C GLN A 437 -13.23 -20.49 -4.10
N TYR A 438 -12.14 -21.23 -4.24
CA TYR A 438 -10.88 -21.03 -3.54
C TYR A 438 -9.83 -20.57 -4.54
N GLY A 439 -9.30 -19.37 -4.30
CA GLY A 439 -8.14 -18.84 -4.99
C GLY A 439 -6.88 -19.01 -4.16
N MET A 440 -5.72 -19.09 -4.82
CA MET A 440 -4.43 -19.18 -4.16
C MET A 440 -3.49 -18.08 -4.66
N LEU A 441 -2.84 -17.38 -3.74
CA LEU A 441 -1.83 -16.38 -4.03
C LEU A 441 -0.48 -16.82 -3.44
N SER A 442 0.61 -16.64 -4.15
CA SER A 442 1.96 -16.74 -3.64
C SER A 442 2.39 -15.39 -3.11
N PHE A 443 2.99 -15.34 -1.91
CA PHE A 443 3.62 -14.14 -1.37
C PHE A 443 5.12 -14.40 -1.18
N ASP A 444 5.95 -13.75 -1.98
CA ASP A 444 7.41 -13.89 -1.95
C ASP A 444 8.09 -12.54 -2.08
N ASN A 445 9.02 -12.23 -1.17
CA ASN A 445 9.78 -10.97 -1.14
C ASN A 445 8.93 -9.70 -1.35
N GLY A 446 7.77 -9.62 -0.69
CA GLY A 446 6.87 -8.46 -0.79
C GLY A 446 6.06 -8.37 -2.09
N LYS A 447 6.07 -9.42 -2.90
CA LYS A 447 5.33 -9.53 -4.16
C LYS A 447 4.23 -10.57 -4.04
N TYR A 448 3.06 -10.26 -4.59
CA TYR A 448 1.96 -11.19 -4.74
C TYR A 448 1.88 -11.70 -6.18
N ASN A 449 1.71 -13.01 -6.34
CA ASN A 449 1.51 -13.68 -7.62
C ASN A 449 0.32 -14.63 -7.51
N SER A 450 -0.42 -14.85 -8.61
CA SER A 450 -1.52 -15.83 -8.59
C SER A 450 -0.98 -17.25 -8.77
N ILE A 451 -1.68 -18.23 -8.19
CA ILE A 451 -1.32 -19.63 -8.30
C ILE A 451 -2.43 -20.37 -9.04
N LYS A 452 -2.07 -21.11 -10.08
CA LYS A 452 -2.93 -22.14 -10.68
C LYS A 452 -2.57 -23.51 -10.12
N TYR A 453 -3.59 -24.35 -9.98
CA TYR A 453 -3.43 -25.77 -9.68
C TYR A 453 -4.23 -26.58 -10.69
N ASP A 454 -3.59 -27.55 -11.35
CA ASP A 454 -4.20 -28.31 -12.45
C ASP A 454 -4.82 -27.39 -13.53
N ASN A 455 -4.08 -26.33 -13.90
CA ASN A 455 -4.49 -25.28 -14.85
C ASN A 455 -5.73 -24.46 -14.45
N LYS A 456 -6.21 -24.57 -13.21
CA LYS A 456 -7.33 -23.79 -12.68
C LYS A 456 -6.84 -22.74 -11.68
N GLY A 457 -7.28 -21.49 -11.82
CA GLY A 457 -7.00 -20.40 -10.86
C GLY A 457 -7.98 -20.37 -9.68
N LEU A 458 -9.23 -20.79 -9.92
CA LEU A 458 -10.29 -20.91 -8.93
C LEU A 458 -10.70 -22.37 -8.80
N LEU A 459 -10.77 -22.87 -7.57
CA LEU A 459 -11.03 -24.27 -7.26
C LEU A 459 -12.30 -24.39 -6.42
N LEU A 460 -13.07 -25.46 -6.62
CA LEU A 460 -14.02 -25.87 -5.57
C LEU A 460 -13.24 -26.44 -4.39
N TYR A 461 -13.82 -26.43 -3.19
CA TYR A 461 -13.14 -26.95 -2.00
C TYR A 461 -12.55 -28.34 -2.24
N ASN A 462 -13.30 -29.25 -2.85
CA ASN A 462 -12.87 -30.62 -3.17
C ASN A 462 -11.72 -30.71 -4.17
N ASP A 463 -11.54 -29.68 -5.01
CA ASP A 463 -10.44 -29.57 -5.97
C ASP A 463 -9.18 -28.93 -5.33
N VAL A 464 -9.30 -28.30 -4.16
CA VAL A 464 -8.15 -27.78 -3.40
C VAL A 464 -7.26 -28.96 -2.98
N PRO A 465 -5.93 -28.88 -3.16
CA PRO A 465 -5.02 -29.95 -2.75
C PRO A 465 -5.20 -30.32 -1.28
N SER A 466 -5.28 -31.62 -0.96
CA SER A 466 -5.58 -32.10 0.39
C SER A 466 -4.62 -31.59 1.46
N ALA A 467 -3.35 -31.36 1.10
CA ALA A 467 -2.36 -30.74 1.97
C ALA A 467 -2.72 -29.29 2.34
N ILE A 468 -3.30 -28.52 1.41
CA ILE A 468 -3.78 -27.16 1.67
C ILE A 468 -5.11 -27.20 2.43
N GLN A 469 -6.06 -28.05 2.05
CA GLN A 469 -7.34 -28.23 2.76
C GLN A 469 -7.12 -28.49 4.26
N LYS A 470 -6.23 -29.45 4.59
CA LYS A 470 -5.91 -29.77 5.99
C LYS A 470 -5.41 -28.54 6.74
N ARG A 471 -4.62 -27.68 6.10
CA ARG A 471 -4.09 -26.46 6.75
C ARG A 471 -5.09 -25.34 6.85
N LEU A 472 -6.01 -25.23 5.91
CA LEU A 472 -7.16 -24.36 6.08
C LEU A 472 -7.94 -24.73 7.35
N ILE A 473 -8.14 -26.03 7.59
CA ILE A 473 -8.78 -26.52 8.81
C ILE A 473 -7.93 -26.22 10.04
N ASP A 474 -6.65 -26.60 10.03
CA ASP A 474 -5.77 -26.47 11.19
C ASP A 474 -5.54 -24.99 11.59
N ASN A 475 -5.33 -24.10 10.62
CA ASN A 475 -4.84 -22.74 10.87
C ASN A 475 -5.92 -21.66 10.81
N CYS A 476 -7.05 -21.91 10.15
CA CYS A 476 -8.01 -20.86 9.78
C CYS A 476 -9.41 -21.10 10.33
N ILE A 477 -9.71 -22.33 10.76
CA ILE A 477 -11.04 -22.77 11.21
C ILE A 477 -11.03 -23.01 12.73
N ASN A 478 -9.97 -23.59 13.27
CA ASN A 478 -9.87 -24.00 14.68
C ASN A 478 -9.15 -22.99 15.60
N VAL A 479 -9.11 -21.70 15.25
CA VAL A 479 -8.42 -20.65 16.04
C VAL A 479 -9.40 -19.76 16.79
#